data_AF-A0A945MT06-F1
#
_entry.id   AF-A0A945MT06-F1
#
_cell.length_a   1.000
_cell.length_b   1.000
_cell.length_c   1.000
_cell.angle_alpha   90.00
_cell.angle_beta   90.00
_cell.angle_gamma   90.00
#
_symmetry.space_group_name_H-M   'P 1'
#
loop_
_entity.id
_entity.type
_entity.pdbx_description
1 polymer ?
#
loop_
_entity_poly.entity_id
_entity_poly.type
_entity_poly.pdbx_seq_one_letter_code
_entity_poly.pdbx_strand_id
1 'polypeptide(L)' 'PVLWHRRFFSAMSEVSGDVGARHLIGDNEELLLEIPMDDNAILADLDTPEALAAHKAARER' A
#
# COMPACT_ATOMS: atom_id res chain seq x y z
N PRO A 1 -0.54 4.98 0.98
CA PRO A 1 -0.83 4.63 2.39
C PRO A 1 -2.28 4.15 2.51
N VAL A 2 -2.62 3.36 3.52
CA VAL A 2 -3.99 2.89 3.78
C VAL A 2 -4.40 3.31 5.19
N LEU A 3 -5.56 3.95 5.33
CA LEU A 3 -6.14 4.28 6.62
C LEU A 3 -7.19 3.24 6.99
N TRP A 4 -7.03 2.64 8.18
CA TRP A 4 -7.92 1.61 8.68
C TRP A 4 -8.80 2.14 9.79
N HIS A 5 -10.10 1.91 9.70
CA HIS A 5 -11.01 2.13 10.82
C HIS A 5 -10.70 1.14 11.96
N ARG A 6 -10.84 1.59 13.22
CA ARG A 6 -10.53 0.78 14.43
C ARG A 6 -11.19 -0.60 14.45
N ARG A 7 -12.37 -0.73 13.84
CA ARG A 7 -13.13 -1.99 13.75
C ARG A 7 -12.34 -3.14 13.10
N PHE A 8 -11.35 -2.82 12.26
CA PHE A 8 -10.53 -3.81 11.56
C PHE A 8 -9.30 -4.25 12.35
N PHE A 9 -9.03 -3.69 13.53
CA PHE A 9 -7.81 -3.98 14.28
C PHE A 9 -7.73 -5.45 14.72
N SER A 10 -8.86 -6.06 15.10
CA SER A 10 -8.90 -7.48 15.45
C SER A 10 -8.50 -8.35 14.25
N ALA A 11 -9.14 -8.15 13.10
CA ALA A 11 -8.82 -8.89 11.88
C ALA A 11 -7.36 -8.68 11.44
N MET A 12 -6.84 -7.45 11.52
CA MET A 12 -5.43 -7.17 11.23
C MET A 12 -4.46 -7.90 12.18
N SER A 13 -4.83 -8.07 13.46
CA SER A 13 -3.99 -8.78 14.44
C SER A 13 -3.88 -10.29 14.20
N GLU A 14 -4.82 -10.85 13.43
CA GLU A 14 -4.87 -12.26 13.06
C GLU A 14 -4.11 -12.56 11.75
N VAL A 15 -3.71 -11.51 11.01
CA VAL A 15 -2.91 -11.65 9.80
C VAL A 15 -1.56 -12.27 10.13
N SER A 16 -1.17 -13.28 9.36
CA SER A 16 0.08 -14.00 9.54
C SER A 16 0.85 -14.14 8.21
N GLY A 17 2.17 -14.26 8.31
CA GLY A 17 3.06 -14.27 7.15
C GLY A 17 3.26 -12.89 6.53
N ASP A 18 3.97 -12.86 5.41
CA ASP A 18 4.36 -11.64 4.70
C ASP A 18 3.33 -11.23 3.63
N VAL A 19 2.05 -11.24 4.03
CA VAL A 19 0.93 -10.90 3.12
C VAL A 19 0.29 -9.56 3.48
N GLY A 20 0.47 -9.11 4.72
CA GLY A 20 -0.16 -7.90 5.25
C GLY A 20 -1.68 -7.92 5.21
N ALA A 21 -2.28 -6.77 5.53
CA ALA A 21 -3.74 -6.61 5.64
C ALA A 21 -4.44 -6.38 4.28
N ARG A 22 -3.76 -6.55 3.14
CA ARG A 22 -4.30 -6.17 1.82
C ARG A 22 -5.55 -6.96 1.44
N HIS A 23 -5.61 -8.24 1.80
CA HIS A 23 -6.79 -9.08 1.53
C HIS A 23 -8.06 -8.56 2.23
N LEU A 24 -7.93 -7.96 3.42
CA LEU A 24 -9.06 -7.37 4.15
C LEU A 24 -9.73 -6.21 3.38
N ILE A 25 -9.02 -5.58 2.44
CA ILE A 25 -9.60 -4.56 1.55
C ILE A 25 -10.56 -5.23 0.57
N GLY A 26 -10.13 -6.32 -0.08
CA GLY A 26 -10.95 -7.08 -1.03
C GLY A 26 -12.16 -7.74 -0.37
N ASP A 27 -12.00 -8.22 0.87
CA ASP A 27 -13.11 -8.82 1.64
C ASP A 27 -14.17 -7.79 2.09
N ASN A 28 -13.89 -6.48 1.96
CA ASN A 28 -14.75 -5.38 2.41
C ASN A 28 -14.84 -4.27 1.34
N GLU A 29 -14.89 -4.64 0.04
CA GLU A 29 -14.92 -3.70 -1.09
C GLU A 29 -16.04 -2.66 -0.97
N GLU A 30 -17.18 -3.01 -0.38
CA GLU A 30 -18.32 -2.12 -0.18
C GLU A 30 -18.04 -0.96 0.79
N LEU A 31 -16.89 -0.99 1.47
CA LEU A 31 -16.43 0.01 2.43
C LEU A 31 -15.13 0.69 2.00
N LEU A 32 -14.63 0.37 0.81
CA LEU A 32 -13.46 1.00 0.23
C LEU A 32 -13.80 2.40 -0.27
N LEU A 33 -12.99 3.37 0.17
CA LEU A 33 -12.98 4.72 -0.40
C LEU A 33 -11.60 4.98 -0.98
N GLU A 34 -11.52 5.01 -2.31
CA GLU A 34 -10.31 5.41 -3.02
C GLU A 34 -10.16 6.94 -2.99
N ILE A 35 -8.95 7.38 -2.67
CA ILE A 35 -8.61 8.80 -2.63
C ILE A 35 -7.74 9.10 -3.85
N PRO A 36 -8.18 9.97 -4.78
CA PRO A 36 -7.35 10.38 -5.91
C PRO A 36 -6.07 11.04 -5.41
N MET A 37 -4.95 10.65 -6.01
CA MET A 37 -3.63 11.24 -5.78
C MET A 37 -3.12 11.82 -7.09
N ASP A 38 -2.42 12.95 -7.03
CA ASP A 38 -1.87 13.61 -8.22
C ASP A 38 -0.70 12.82 -8.84
N ASP A 39 -0.04 12.00 -8.03
CA ASP A 39 1.06 11.15 -8.45
C ASP A 39 1.01 9.73 -7.83
N ASN A 40 1.89 8.88 -8.32
CA ASN A 40 2.07 7.51 -7.86
C ASN A 40 3.28 7.38 -6.92
N ALA A 41 3.75 8.46 -6.28
CA ALA A 41 5.01 8.44 -5.52
C ALA A 41 5.01 7.41 -4.38
N ILE A 42 3.83 7.12 -3.82
CA ILE A 42 3.62 6.13 -2.75
C ILE A 42 3.64 4.67 -3.22
N LEU A 43 3.65 4.43 -4.53
CA LEU A 43 3.57 3.09 -5.14
C LEU A 43 4.94 2.57 -5.61
N ALA A 44 6.01 3.35 -5.43
CA ALA A 44 7.35 2.94 -5.83
C ALA A 44 7.94 1.95 -4.81
N ASP A 45 7.94 0.66 -5.16
CA ASP A 45 8.63 -0.39 -4.42
C ASP A 45 10.12 -0.45 -4.83
N LEU A 46 11.02 -0.52 -3.85
CA LEU A 46 12.48 -0.42 -4.03
C LEU A 46 13.19 -1.73 -3.68
N ASP A 47 12.74 -2.83 -4.29
CA ASP A 47 13.24 -4.17 -3.96
C ASP A 47 14.55 -4.52 -4.69
N THR A 48 14.87 -3.83 -5.79
CA THR A 48 16.05 -4.11 -6.61
C THR A 48 16.94 -2.88 -6.81
N PRO A 49 18.25 -3.08 -7.07
CA PRO A 49 19.14 -1.99 -7.43
C PRO A 49 18.66 -1.19 -8.65
N GLU A 50 18.04 -1.86 -9.62
CA GLU A 50 17.48 -1.23 -10.82
C GLU A 50 16.28 -0.35 -10.49
N ALA A 51 15.37 -0.81 -9.61
CA ALA A 51 14.23 -0.02 -9.13
C ALA A 51 14.70 1.26 -8.42
N LEU A 52 15.75 1.15 -7.58
CA LEU A 52 16.36 2.30 -6.92
C LEU A 52 17.02 3.26 -7.91
N ALA A 53 17.73 2.77 -8.92
CA ALA A 53 18.36 3.60 -9.94
C ALA A 53 17.30 4.37 -10.77
N ALA A 54 16.22 3.70 -11.17
CA ALA A 54 15.10 4.32 -11.87
C ALA A 54 14.43 5.40 -11.02
N HIS A 55 14.19 5.12 -9.72
CA HIS A 55 13.60 6.08 -8.79
C HIS A 55 14.48 7.34 -8.62
N LYS A 56 15.81 7.19 -8.54
CA LYS A 56 16.75 8.33 -8.46
C LYS A 56 16.72 9.19 -9.71
N ALA A 57 16.79 8.58 -10.90
CA ALA A 57 16.78 9.30 -12.16
C ALA A 57 15.45 10.07 -12.41
N ALA A 58 14.33 9.60 -11.86
CA ALA A 58 13.05 10.28 -11.92
C ALA A 58 12.98 11.52 -11.00
N ARG A 59 13.75 11.56 -9.90
CA ARG A 59 13.77 12.67 -8.93
C ARG A 59 14.72 13.81 -9.30
N GLU A 60 15.69 13.55 -10.16
CA GLU A 60 16.67 14.55 -10.63
C GLU A 60 16.20 15.35 -11.86
N ARG A 61 15.00 15.03 -12.38
CA ARG A 61 14.32 15.75 -13.46
C ARG A 61 13.31 16.73 -12.89
#